data_AF-A0AAV5CMT8-F1
#
_entry.id   AF-A0AAV5CMT8-F1
#
_cell.length_a   1.000
_cell.length_b   1.000
_cell.length_c   1.000
_cell.angle_alpha   90.00
_cell.angle_beta   90.00
_cell.angle_gamma   90.00
#
_symmetry.space_group_name_H-M   'P 1'
#
loop_
_entity.id
_entity.type
_entity.pdbx_description
1 polymer ?
#
loop_
_entity_poly.entity_id
_entity_poly.type
_entity_poly.pdbx_seq_one_letter_code
_entity_poly.pdbx_strand_id
1 'polypeptide(L)'
;MLRQIGLQSLAPQPEEQAFDPWWERIAVAASGLHQQGLNSLVILGAWLLWNHRNRCVFDGVAPNMMSLLILAGEEHRLWTLAGTRGLSLLTASLAEDQ
;
A
#
# COMPACT_ATOMS: atom_id res chain seq x y z
N MET A 1 -3.55 -4.26 2.59
CA MET A 1 -2.91 -3.66 1.41
C MET A 1 -1.90 -4.62 0.77
N LEU A 2 -0.67 -4.80 1.29
CA LEU A 2 0.32 -5.69 0.65
C LEU A 2 -0.17 -7.13 0.42
N ARG A 3 -0.83 -7.73 1.42
CA ARG A 3 -1.44 -9.06 1.30
C ARG A 3 -2.56 -9.14 0.25
N GLN A 4 -3.30 -8.05 0.00
CA GLN A 4 -4.40 -8.03 -0.98
C GLN A 4 -3.89 -8.07 -2.43
N ILE A 5 -2.60 -7.81 -2.64
CA ILE A 5 -1.95 -7.79 -3.96
C ILE A 5 -0.79 -8.79 -4.05
N GLY A 6 -0.76 -9.81 -3.18
CA GLY A 6 0.26 -10.87 -3.21
C GLY A 6 1.67 -10.48 -2.73
N LEU A 7 1.85 -9.29 -2.15
CA LEU A 7 3.16 -8.77 -1.69
C LEU A 7 3.37 -8.91 -0.17
N GLN A 8 2.75 -9.91 0.47
CA GLN A 8 2.87 -10.10 1.92
C GLN A 8 4.30 -10.36 2.40
N SER A 9 5.19 -10.88 1.53
CA SER A 9 6.62 -11.07 1.83
C SER A 9 7.37 -9.74 2.03
N LEU A 10 6.82 -8.63 1.56
CA LEU A 10 7.37 -7.28 1.73
C LEU A 10 6.83 -6.58 2.99
N ALA A 11 5.95 -7.22 3.76
CA ALA A 11 5.44 -6.62 5.01
C ALA A 11 6.58 -6.35 6.01
N PRO A 12 6.47 -5.29 6.84
CA PRO A 12 7.43 -5.06 7.91
C PRO A 12 7.50 -6.27 8.84
N GLN A 13 8.69 -6.71 9.18
CA GLN A 13 8.92 -7.76 10.17
C GLN A 13 8.87 -7.19 11.59
N PRO A 14 8.57 -8.00 12.62
CA PRO A 14 8.49 -7.53 14.01
C PRO A 14 9.75 -6.81 14.51
N GLU A 15 10.91 -7.12 13.95
CA GLU A 15 12.20 -6.52 14.28
C GLU A 15 12.40 -5.14 13.64
N GLU A 16 11.64 -4.82 12.59
CA GLU A 16 11.69 -3.55 11.86
C GLU A 16 10.81 -2.50 12.54
N GLN A 17 11.39 -1.79 13.50
CA GLN A 17 10.66 -0.80 14.32
C GLN A 17 10.48 0.57 13.64
N ALA A 18 11.15 0.80 12.51
CA ALA A 18 11.17 2.08 11.82
C ALA A 18 10.64 1.96 10.39
N PHE A 19 9.84 2.94 9.98
CA PHE A 19 9.20 2.98 8.67
C PHE A 19 10.20 3.20 7.53
N ASP A 20 11.15 4.13 7.70
CA ASP A 20 12.08 4.51 6.63
C ASP A 20 13.03 3.37 6.24
N PRO A 21 13.69 2.65 7.19
CA PRO A 21 14.58 1.54 6.84
C PRO A 21 13.83 0.36 6.20
N TRP A 22 12.61 0.08 6.65
CA TRP A 22 11.76 -0.93 6.03
C TRP A 22 11.41 -0.56 4.59
N TRP A 23 10.99 0.69 4.37
CA TRP A 23 10.62 1.18 3.04
C TRP A 23 11.84 1.13 2.10
N GLU A 24 12.99 1.62 2.53
CA GLU A 24 14.22 1.55 1.74
C GLU A 24 14.55 0.11 1.31
N ARG A 25 14.49 -0.85 2.25
CA ARG A 25 14.73 -2.27 1.97
C ARG A 25 13.81 -2.81 0.88
N ILE A 26 12.50 -2.59 0.98
CA ILE A 26 11.55 -3.12 0.00
C ILE A 26 11.62 -2.39 -1.35
N ALA A 27 11.98 -1.10 -1.33
CA ALA A 27 12.19 -0.32 -2.53
C ALA A 27 13.44 -0.79 -3.28
N VAL A 28 14.53 -1.15 -2.60
CA VAL A 28 15.72 -1.74 -3.22
C VAL A 28 15.43 -3.14 -3.78
N ALA A 29 14.58 -3.92 -3.09
CA ALA A 29 14.20 -5.26 -3.54
C ALA A 29 13.32 -5.26 -4.80
N ALA A 30 12.62 -4.16 -5.10
CA ALA A 30 11.79 -4.02 -6.29
C ALA A 30 12.58 -3.39 -7.45
N SER A 31 12.63 -4.04 -8.61
CA SER A 31 13.32 -3.50 -9.79
C SER A 31 12.40 -2.65 -10.68
N GLY A 32 12.81 -1.41 -11.00
CA GLY A 32 12.20 -0.61 -12.07
C GLY A 32 10.72 -0.24 -11.87
N LEU A 33 9.84 -0.66 -12.78
CA LEU A 33 8.40 -0.33 -12.75
C LEU A 33 7.70 -0.87 -11.49
N HIS A 34 8.17 -2.00 -10.95
CA HIS A 34 7.69 -2.57 -9.69
C HIS A 34 8.06 -1.70 -8.49
N GLN A 35 9.20 -1.00 -8.53
CA GLN A 35 9.62 -0.08 -7.47
C GLN A 35 8.70 1.16 -7.39
N GLN A 36 8.37 1.75 -8.55
CA GLN A 36 7.50 2.92 -8.61
C GLN A 36 6.08 2.59 -8.15
N GLY A 37 5.55 1.44 -8.58
CA GLY A 37 4.26 0.94 -8.09
C GLY A 37 4.28 0.67 -6.59
N LEU A 38 5.35 0.05 -6.08
CA LEU A 38 5.50 -0.24 -4.65
C LEU A 38 5.57 1.05 -3.81
N ASN A 39 6.36 2.03 -4.24
CA ASN A 39 6.45 3.33 -3.58
C ASN A 39 5.10 4.04 -3.54
N SER A 40 4.35 3.99 -4.66
CA SER A 40 3.00 4.59 -4.73
C SER A 40 2.05 3.92 -3.74
N LEU A 41 2.11 2.60 -3.62
CA LEU A 41 1.30 1.85 -2.67
C LEU A 41 1.67 2.15 -1.20
N VAL A 42 2.97 2.26 -0.89
CA VAL A 42 3.45 2.60 0.46
C VAL A 42 2.97 4.00 0.85
N ILE A 43 3.11 4.97 -0.05
CA ILE A 43 2.60 6.34 0.15
C ILE A 43 1.09 6.35 0.36
N LEU A 44 0.33 5.61 -0.46
CA LEU A 44 -1.13 5.51 -0.32
C LEU A 44 -1.51 4.91 1.04
N GLY A 45 -0.83 3.86 1.48
CA GLY A 45 -1.05 3.25 2.79
C GLY A 45 -0.78 4.21 3.95
N ALA A 46 0.33 4.95 3.88
CA ALA A 46 0.67 5.96 4.87
C ALA A 46 -0.35 7.12 4.89
N TRP A 47 -0.76 7.61 3.73
CA TRP A 47 -1.76 8.66 3.59
C TRP A 47 -3.12 8.25 4.15
N LEU A 48 -3.59 7.04 3.84
CA LEU A 48 -4.84 6.49 4.38
C LEU A 48 -4.80 6.36 5.89
N LEU A 49 -3.68 5.88 6.44
CA LEU A 49 -3.50 5.78 7.88
C LEU A 49 -3.51 7.14 8.55
N TRP A 50 -2.81 8.12 7.97
CA TRP A 50 -2.82 9.49 8.45
C TRP A 50 -4.24 10.09 8.43
N ASN A 51 -4.96 9.94 7.32
CA ASN A 51 -6.34 10.43 7.18
C ASN A 51 -7.29 9.76 8.18
N HIS A 52 -7.20 8.43 8.35
CA HIS A 52 -8.01 7.70 9.34
C HIS A 52 -7.71 8.15 10.77
N ARG A 53 -6.43 8.36 11.11
CA ARG A 53 -6.04 8.90 12.43
C ARG A 53 -6.61 10.30 12.65
N ASN A 54 -6.58 11.17 11.64
CA ASN A 54 -7.20 12.49 11.72
C ASN A 54 -8.70 12.38 11.98
N ARG A 55 -9.43 11.53 11.26
CA ARG A 55 -10.87 11.31 11.50
C ARG A 55 -11.16 10.75 12.90
N CYS A 56 -10.28 9.91 13.44
CA CYS A 56 -10.42 9.43 14.81
C CYS A 56 -10.28 10.58 15.83
N VAL A 57 -9.34 11.50 15.60
CA VAL A 57 -9.04 12.62 16.50
C VAL A 57 -10.08 13.74 16.37
N PHE A 58 -10.46 14.11 15.14
CA PHE A 58 -11.29 15.28 14.86
C PHE A 58 -12.78 14.95 14.74
N ASP A 59 -13.14 13.77 14.21
CA ASP A 59 -14.54 13.38 13.96
C ASP A 59 -15.06 12.35 14.99
N GLY A 60 -14.22 11.92 15.93
CA GLY A 60 -14.58 10.91 16.95
C GLY A 60 -14.84 9.51 16.37
N VAL A 61 -14.37 9.23 15.15
CA VAL A 61 -14.50 7.90 14.53
C VAL A 61 -13.70 6.88 15.34
N ALA A 62 -14.30 5.73 15.65
CA ALA A 62 -13.58 4.66 16.33
C ALA A 62 -12.46 4.08 15.43
N PRO A 63 -11.27 3.77 15.98
CA PRO A 63 -10.20 3.16 15.20
C PRO A 63 -10.64 1.79 14.66
N ASN A 64 -10.66 1.64 13.33
CA ASN A 64 -11.14 0.42 12.67
C ASN A 64 -10.23 0.06 11.48
N MET A 65 -9.54 -1.08 11.63
CA MET A 65 -8.62 -1.61 10.60
C MET A 65 -9.36 -2.09 9.34
N MET A 66 -10.58 -2.62 9.49
CA MET A 66 -11.37 -3.09 8.36
C MET A 66 -11.83 -1.92 7.49
N SER A 67 -12.25 -0.81 8.10
CA SER A 67 -12.57 0.43 7.39
C SER A 67 -11.38 0.96 6.58
N LEU A 68 -10.17 0.90 7.15
CA LEU A 68 -8.94 1.29 6.46
C LEU A 68 -8.66 0.40 5.24
N LEU A 69 -8.83 -0.93 5.38
CA LEU A 69 -8.61 -1.88 4.30
C LEU A 69 -9.66 -1.79 3.17
N ILE A 70 -10.89 -1.41 3.49
CA ILE A 70 -11.95 -1.14 2.49
C ILE A 70 -11.61 0.14 1.71
N LEU A 71 -11.26 1.23 2.43
CA LEU A 71 -10.89 2.50 1.80
C LEU A 71 -9.65 2.35 0.92
N ALA A 72 -8.68 1.57 1.38
CA ALA A 72 -7.51 1.16 0.60
C ALA A 72 -7.85 0.48 -0.72
N GLY A 73 -8.81 -0.45 -0.70
CA GLY A 73 -9.26 -1.14 -1.92
C GLY A 73 -9.94 -0.18 -2.89
N GLU A 74 -10.76 0.74 -2.40
CA GLU A 74 -11.45 1.72 -3.24
C GLU A 74 -10.50 2.74 -3.86
N GLU A 75 -9.56 3.30 -3.08
CA GLU A 75 -8.52 4.19 -3.61
C GLU A 75 -7.66 3.49 -4.66
N HIS A 76 -7.23 2.26 -4.41
CA HIS A 76 -6.49 1.47 -5.39
C HIS A 76 -7.27 1.32 -6.72
N ARG A 77 -8.58 1.04 -6.63
CA ARG A 77 -9.47 0.92 -7.79
C ARG A 77 -9.60 2.24 -8.55
N LEU A 78 -9.80 3.35 -7.84
CA LEU A 78 -9.91 4.70 -8.42
C LEU A 78 -8.62 5.12 -9.13
N TRP A 79 -7.46 4.84 -8.52
CA TRP A 79 -6.16 5.18 -9.10
C TRP A 79 -5.87 4.32 -10.34
N THR A 80 -6.28 3.05 -10.33
CA THR A 80 -6.21 2.20 -11.53
C THR A 80 -7.06 2.78 -12.66
N LEU A 81 -8.29 3.20 -12.37
CA LEU A 81 -9.20 3.84 -13.34
C LEU A 81 -8.65 5.18 -13.87
N ALA A 82 -7.92 5.92 -13.03
CA ALA A 82 -7.26 7.17 -13.42
C ALA A 82 -6.01 6.96 -14.30
N GLY A 83 -5.64 5.71 -14.61
CA GLY A 83 -4.54 5.38 -15.51
C GLY A 83 -3.17 5.31 -14.85
N THR A 84 -3.10 5.07 -13.54
CA THR A 84 -1.84 4.93 -12.80
C THR A 84 -1.14 3.62 -13.19
N ARG A 85 -0.32 3.67 -14.25
CA ARG A 85 0.28 2.49 -14.89
C ARG A 85 1.12 1.61 -13.95
N GLY A 86 1.73 2.19 -12.92
CA GLY A 86 2.56 1.45 -11.95
C GLY A 86 1.77 0.46 -11.08
N LEU A 87 0.50 0.74 -10.77
CA LEU A 87 -0.39 -0.16 -10.02
C LEU A 87 -0.98 -1.25 -10.92
N SER A 88 -1.31 -0.88 -12.16
CA SER A 88 -1.75 -1.83 -13.20
C SER A 88 -0.66 -2.84 -13.56
N LEU A 89 0.61 -2.44 -13.57
CA LEU A 89 1.74 -3.33 -13.85
C LEU A 89 1.99 -4.33 -12.71
N LEU A 90 1.87 -3.91 -11.44
CA LEU A 90 1.98 -4.81 -10.29
C LEU A 90 0.87 -5.88 -10.26
N THR A 91 -0.34 -5.52 -10.72
CA THR A 91 -1.47 -6.46 -10.82
C THR A 91 -1.41 -7.34 -12.08
N ALA A 92 -0.87 -6.83 -13.19
CA ALA A 92 -0.73 -7.57 -14.44
C ALA A 92 0.44 -8.58 -14.43
N SER A 93 1.60 -8.24 -13.85
CA SER A 93 2.74 -9.18 -13.76
C SER A 93 2.45 -10.40 -12.88
N LEU A 94 1.43 -10.34 -12.02
CA LEU A 94 0.96 -11.47 -11.20
C LEU A 94 0.00 -12.41 -11.93
N ALA A 95 -0.53 -12.03 -13.09
CA ALA A 95 -1.39 -12.90 -13.90
C ALA A 95 -0.58 -13.83 -14.83
N GLU A 96 0.71 -13.55 -15.05
CA GLU A 96 1.60 -14.37 -15.89
C GLU A 96 2.35 -15.46 -15.11
N ASP A 97 2.36 -15.38 -13.77
CA ASP A 97 3.01 -16.36 -12.87
C ASP A 97 2.04 -17.45 -12.35
N GLN A 98 0.92 -17.71 -13.05
CA GLN A 98 -0.07 -18.74 -12.70
C GLN A 98 -0.21 -19.85 -13.75
#